data_AF-A0A6J7SCS9-F1
#
_entry.id   AF-A0A6J7SCS9-F1
#
_cell.length_a   1.000
_cell.length_b   1.000
_cell.length_c   1.000
_cell.angle_alpha   90.00
_cell.angle_beta   90.00
_cell.angle_gamma   90.00
#
_symmetry.space_group_name_H-M   'P 1'
#
loop_
_entity.id
_entity.type
_entity.pdbx_description
1 polymer ?
#
loop_
_entity_poly.entity_id
_entity_poly.type
_entity_poly.pdbx_seq_one_letter_code
_entity_poly.pdbx_strand_id
1 'polypeptide(L)'
;MIQVRPHGSAIVLECAFPIDSADAFGGNPELVATAGAEGAGLLPVIRTASGNLRQGDVLLLMTDALAQWAITQDSLGQAPWTLLLGLTQPEIGPLAIQERATGAMIDDDVSLVRVALA
;
A
#
# COMPACT_ATOMS: atom_id res chain seq x y z
N MET A 1 1.16 0.56 5.33
CA MET A 1 0.16 1.61 5.61
C MET A 1 0.49 2.84 4.80
N ILE A 2 -0.48 3.31 4.03
CA ILE A 2 -0.42 4.57 3.29
C ILE A 2 -1.54 5.47 3.83
N GLN A 3 -1.25 6.71 4.20
CA GLN A 3 -2.23 7.74 4.53
C GLN A 3 -2.33 8.69 3.36
N VAL A 4 -3.54 8.88 2.84
CA VAL A 4 -3.82 9.86 1.79
C VAL A 4 -4.85 10.88 2.27
N ARG A 5 -4.78 12.09 1.72
CA ARG A 5 -5.68 13.19 2.04
C ARG A 5 -6.16 13.90 0.79
N PRO A 6 -7.45 14.28 0.72
CA PRO A 6 -7.93 15.20 -0.30
C PRO A 6 -7.33 16.60 -0.16
N HIS A 7 -6.78 17.14 -1.25
CA HIS A 7 -6.32 18.52 -1.37
C HIS A 7 -6.92 19.15 -2.63
N GLY A 8 -8.02 19.87 -2.48
CA GLY A 8 -8.80 20.37 -3.62
C GLY A 8 -9.41 19.22 -4.40
N SER A 9 -9.11 19.13 -5.70
CA SER A 9 -9.53 18.02 -6.57
C SER A 9 -8.55 16.84 -6.61
N ALA A 10 -7.39 16.96 -5.96
CA ALA A 10 -6.36 15.93 -5.94
C ALA A 10 -6.40 15.13 -4.62
N ILE A 11 -5.86 13.92 -4.67
CA ILE A 11 -5.58 13.10 -3.49
C ILE A 11 -4.06 13.03 -3.35
N VAL A 12 -3.53 13.47 -2.20
CA VAL A 12 -2.08 13.53 -1.95
C VAL A 12 -1.66 12.50 -0.92
N LEU A 13 -0.45 11.99 -1.08
CA LEU A 13 0.22 11.14 -0.10
C LEU A 13 0.67 11.98 1.10
N GLU A 14 0.21 11.62 2.30
CA GLU A 14 0.61 12.28 3.56
C GLU A 14 1.67 11.49 4.31
N CYS A 15 1.56 10.16 4.27
CA CYS A 15 2.50 9.27 4.93
C CYS A 15 2.51 7.91 4.23
N ALA A 16 3.71 7.33 4.09
CA ALA A 16 3.91 5.97 3.67
C ALA A 16 4.79 5.24 4.70
N PHE A 17 4.36 4.04 5.08
CA PHE A 17 5.03 3.25 6.11
C PHE A 17 4.83 1.75 5.86
N PRO A 18 5.81 0.88 6.13
CA PRO A 18 7.17 1.20 6.55
C PRO A 18 8.07 1.63 5.39
N ILE A 19 7.58 1.52 4.16
CA ILE A 19 8.29 1.84 2.93
C ILE A 19 7.64 3.07 2.30
N ASP A 20 8.47 4.05 1.96
CA ASP A 20 8.07 5.34 1.38
C ASP A 20 8.56 5.56 -0.06
N SER A 21 9.28 4.60 -0.63
CA SER A 21 9.81 4.64 -1.99
C SER A 21 9.71 3.27 -2.66
N ALA A 22 9.54 3.27 -3.99
CA ALA A 22 9.41 2.04 -4.77
C ALA A 22 10.67 1.16 -4.72
N ASP A 23 11.85 1.76 -4.65
CA ASP A 23 13.14 1.06 -4.62
C ASP A 23 13.44 0.37 -3.28
N ALA A 24 12.73 0.74 -2.21
CA ALA A 24 12.85 0.12 -0.90
C ALA A 24 12.03 -1.18 -0.77
N PHE A 25 11.22 -1.53 -1.77
CA PHE A 25 10.61 -2.85 -1.87
C PHE A 25 11.66 -3.87 -2.35
N GLY A 26 11.93 -4.89 -1.53
CA GLY A 26 12.83 -5.99 -1.85
C GLY A 26 12.09 -7.33 -1.86
N GLY A 27 12.61 -8.32 -2.60
CA GLY A 27 12.00 -9.65 -2.71
C GLY A 27 12.17 -10.57 -1.49
N ASN A 28 12.70 -10.06 -0.38
CA ASN A 28 12.94 -10.84 0.84
C ASN A 28 12.25 -10.15 2.03
N PRO A 29 10.92 -10.34 2.20
CA PRO A 29 10.21 -9.80 3.36
C PRO A 29 10.72 -10.42 4.66
N GLU A 30 10.69 -9.66 5.74
CA GLU A 30 10.96 -10.17 7.10
C GLU A 30 9.80 -11.12 7.49
N LEU A 31 9.98 -12.43 7.32
CA LEU A 31 8.92 -13.43 7.47
C LEU A 31 8.59 -13.74 8.93
N VAL A 32 7.29 -13.85 9.23
CA VAL A 32 6.78 -14.43 10.47
C VAL A 32 6.43 -15.88 10.21
N ALA A 33 7.08 -16.82 10.90
CA ALA A 33 6.81 -18.24 10.72
C ALA A 33 5.38 -18.60 11.18
N THR A 34 4.65 -19.35 10.34
CA THR A 34 3.28 -19.82 10.61
C THR A 34 3.16 -20.72 11.84
N ALA A 35 4.27 -21.38 12.25
CA ALA A 35 4.30 -22.27 13.41
C ALA A 35 5.52 -22.01 14.31
N GLY A 36 5.27 -21.83 15.61
CA GLY A 36 6.24 -22.10 16.67
C GLY A 36 7.42 -21.13 16.84
N ALA A 37 7.39 -19.92 16.26
CA ALA A 37 8.40 -18.92 16.60
C ALA A 37 8.09 -18.35 18.00
N GLU A 38 8.70 -18.94 19.03
CA GLU A 38 8.75 -18.37 20.36
C GLU A 38 9.24 -16.92 20.26
N GLY A 39 8.45 -15.99 20.82
CA GLY A 39 8.35 -14.57 20.44
C GLY A 39 9.60 -13.67 20.54
N ALA A 40 10.79 -14.22 20.79
CA ALA A 40 12.02 -13.44 20.91
C ALA A 40 12.60 -12.98 19.55
N GLY A 41 12.37 -13.73 18.46
CA GLY A 41 12.97 -13.46 17.15
C GLY A 41 12.25 -12.41 16.30
N LEU A 42 11.02 -12.02 16.65
CA LEU A 42 10.17 -11.12 15.85
C LEU A 42 10.30 -9.64 16.23
N LEU A 43 10.72 -9.34 17.46
CA LEU A 43 10.88 -7.96 17.93
C LEU A 43 11.81 -7.10 17.06
N PRO A 44 12.94 -7.61 16.51
CA PRO A 44 13.82 -6.82 15.67
C PRO A 44 13.21 -6.40 14.33
N VAL A 45 12.18 -7.12 13.85
CA VAL A 45 11.55 -6.92 12.53
C VAL A 45 10.22 -6.18 12.62
N ILE A 46 9.64 -6.07 13.81
CA ILE A 46 8.44 -5.26 14.02
C ILE A 46 8.78 -3.78 13.84
N ARG A 47 7.99 -3.12 12.98
CA ARG A 47 8.00 -1.67 12.82
C ARG A 47 6.66 -1.14 13.32
N THR A 48 6.68 -0.03 14.04
CA THR A 48 5.47 0.66 14.49
C THR A 48 5.47 2.09 13.99
N ALA A 49 4.28 2.60 13.68
CA ALA A 49 4.04 4.00 13.36
C ALA A 49 2.79 4.46 14.10
N SER A 50 2.79 5.72 14.51
CA SER A 50 1.63 6.41 15.06
C SER A 50 1.49 7.76 14.38
N GLY A 51 0.27 8.25 14.29
CA GLY A 51 -0.04 9.48 13.58
C GLY A 51 -1.46 9.93 13.87
N ASN A 52 -1.78 11.11 13.35
CA ASN A 52 -3.11 11.69 13.48
C ASN A 52 -3.85 11.53 12.16
N LEU A 53 -5.11 11.12 12.26
CA LEU A 53 -6.06 11.16 11.16
C LEU A 53 -6.99 12.35 11.33
N ARG A 54 -7.26 13.06 10.24
CA ARG A 54 -8.26 14.12 10.17
C ARG A 54 -9.47 13.64 9.38
N GLN A 55 -10.60 14.33 9.52
CA GLN A 55 -11.76 14.07 8.68
C GLN A 55 -11.37 14.19 7.20
N GLY A 56 -11.77 13.20 6.40
CA GLY A 56 -11.40 13.09 4.99
C GLY A 56 -10.12 12.31 4.71
N ASP A 57 -9.29 12.03 5.72
CA ASP A 57 -8.14 11.14 5.55
C ASP A 57 -8.61 9.70 5.33
N VAL A 58 -7.87 8.97 4.49
CA VAL A 58 -8.08 7.54 4.28
C VAL A 58 -6.76 6.80 4.48
N LEU A 59 -6.81 5.73 5.27
CA LEU A 59 -5.72 4.77 5.36
C LEU A 59 -5.94 3.65 4.35
N LEU A 60 -4.92 3.41 3.53
CA LEU A 60 -4.82 2.28 2.63
C LEU A 60 -3.83 1.27 3.23
N LEU A 61 -4.30 0.04 3.45
CA LEU A 61 -3.46 -1.10 3.77
C LEU A 61 -3.47 -2.01 2.54
N MET A 62 -2.28 -2.40 2.10
CA MET A 62 -2.09 -3.11 0.85
C MET A 62 -1.04 -4.19 1.04
N THR A 63 -1.08 -5.21 0.20
CA THR A 63 0.10 -6.06 -0.02
C THR A 63 1.20 -5.24 -0.70
N ASP A 64 2.43 -5.73 -0.61
CA ASP A 64 3.61 -5.11 -1.17
C ASP A 64 3.52 -4.89 -2.68
N ALA A 65 3.02 -5.87 -3.45
CA ALA A 65 2.85 -5.73 -4.90
C ALA A 65 2.00 -4.52 -5.29
N LEU A 66 0.87 -4.33 -4.61
CA LEU A 66 -0.02 -3.20 -4.87
C LEU A 66 0.55 -1.88 -4.34
N ALA A 67 1.20 -1.89 -3.17
CA ALA A 67 1.83 -0.71 -2.59
C ALA A 67 3.00 -0.20 -3.43
N GLN A 68 3.86 -1.12 -3.90
CA GLN A 68 4.98 -0.82 -4.80
C GLN A 68 4.49 -0.19 -6.10
N TRP A 69 3.49 -0.82 -6.74
CA TRP A 69 2.87 -0.26 -7.94
C TRP A 69 2.34 1.15 -7.68
N ALA A 70 1.57 1.36 -6.60
CA ALA A 70 0.97 2.66 -6.32
C ALA A 70 2.01 3.77 -6.06
N ILE A 71 3.04 3.50 -5.25
CA ILE A 71 4.13 4.45 -5.01
C ILE A 71 4.90 4.75 -6.31
N THR A 72 5.11 3.72 -7.15
CA THR A 72 5.77 3.89 -8.45
C THR A 72 4.94 4.80 -9.37
N GLN A 73 3.64 4.54 -9.52
CA GLN A 73 2.75 5.37 -10.33
C GLN A 73 2.72 6.82 -9.84
N ASP A 74 2.68 7.05 -8.52
CA ASP A 74 2.71 8.39 -7.92
C ASP A 74 4.02 9.12 -8.25
N SER A 75 5.15 8.43 -8.15
CA SER A 75 6.47 8.98 -8.52
C SER A 75 6.59 9.36 -10.01
N LEU A 76 5.79 8.70 -10.87
CA LEU A 76 5.69 8.99 -12.30
C LEU A 76 4.65 10.10 -12.61
N GLY A 77 4.10 10.75 -11.60
CA GLY A 77 3.11 11.81 -11.73
C GLY A 77 1.70 11.34 -12.13
N GLN A 78 1.42 10.04 -11.99
CA GLN A 78 0.06 9.51 -12.15
C GLN A 78 -0.78 9.75 -10.89
N ALA A 79 -2.06 9.37 -10.91
CA ALA A 79 -2.98 9.55 -9.79
C ALA A 79 -3.47 8.21 -9.19
N PRO A 80 -2.56 7.34 -8.72
CA PRO A 80 -2.93 6.01 -8.23
C PRO A 80 -3.85 6.09 -7.00
N TRP A 81 -3.70 7.10 -6.15
CA TRP A 81 -4.53 7.27 -4.95
C TRP A 81 -6.00 7.51 -5.29
N THR A 82 -6.27 8.36 -6.28
CA THR A 82 -7.62 8.60 -6.78
C THR A 82 -8.23 7.33 -7.34
N LEU A 83 -7.45 6.58 -8.14
CA LEU A 83 -7.88 5.30 -8.70
C LEU A 83 -8.23 4.30 -7.58
N LEU A 84 -7.30 4.05 -6.65
CA LEU A 84 -7.47 3.10 -5.55
C LEU A 84 -8.65 3.46 -4.62
N LEU A 85 -8.91 4.75 -4.39
CA LEU A 85 -10.07 5.19 -3.62
C LEU A 85 -11.39 4.92 -4.35
N GLY A 86 -11.40 5.01 -5.69
CA GLY A 86 -12.56 4.76 -6.53
C GLY A 86 -12.86 3.28 -6.79
N LEU A 87 -11.87 2.38 -6.65
CA LEU A 87 -12.05 0.97 -6.96
C LEU A 87 -13.10 0.28 -6.08
N THR A 88 -13.86 -0.59 -6.69
CA THR A 88 -14.70 -1.59 -6.03
C THR A 88 -13.98 -2.93 -5.96
N GLN A 89 -14.43 -3.84 -5.09
CA GLN A 89 -13.78 -5.15 -4.92
C GLN A 89 -13.67 -5.94 -6.24
N PRO A 90 -14.70 -5.98 -7.13
CA PRO A 90 -14.58 -6.67 -8.42
C PRO A 90 -13.54 -6.09 -9.38
N GLU A 91 -13.11 -4.84 -9.20
CA GLU A 91 -12.21 -4.15 -10.12
C GLU A 91 -10.72 -4.34 -9.77
N ILE A 92 -10.41 -4.82 -8.55
CA ILE A 92 -9.02 -5.05 -8.11
C ILE A 92 -8.33 -6.11 -8.98
N GLY A 93 -9.01 -7.21 -9.29
CA GLY A 93 -8.47 -8.29 -10.12
C GLY A 93 -8.14 -7.83 -11.56
N PRO A 94 -9.10 -7.22 -12.28
CA PRO A 94 -8.86 -6.66 -13.60
C PRO A 94 -7.72 -5.63 -13.64
N LEU A 95 -7.61 -4.75 -12.64
CA LEU A 95 -6.49 -3.82 -12.52
C LEU A 95 -5.16 -4.59 -12.44
N ALA A 96 -5.05 -5.58 -11.54
CA ALA A 96 -3.81 -6.34 -11.38
C ALA A 96 -3.43 -7.10 -12.67
N ILE A 97 -4.40 -7.70 -13.37
CA ILE A 97 -4.16 -8.36 -14.65
C ILE A 97 -3.60 -7.37 -15.68
N GLN A 98 -4.20 -6.20 -15.80
CA GLN A 98 -3.76 -5.18 -16.75
C GLN A 98 -2.33 -4.70 -16.43
N GLU A 99 -2.07 -4.35 -15.18
CA GLU A 99 -0.78 -3.77 -14.77
C GLU A 99 0.36 -4.81 -14.78
N ARG A 100 0.06 -6.09 -14.59
CA ARG A 100 1.03 -7.18 -14.82
C ARG A 100 1.34 -7.35 -16.30
N ALA A 101 0.33 -7.26 -17.18
CA ALA A 101 0.52 -7.39 -18.62
C ALA A 101 1.40 -6.26 -19.21
N THR A 102 1.40 -5.07 -18.61
CA THR A 102 2.27 -3.96 -18.99
C THR A 102 3.65 -4.01 -18.33
N GLY A 103 3.86 -4.94 -17.38
CA GLY A 103 5.08 -5.02 -16.56
C GLY A 103 5.16 -3.94 -15.48
N ALA A 104 4.09 -3.19 -15.24
CA ALA A 104 4.03 -2.14 -14.22
C ALA A 104 3.83 -2.69 -12.80
N MET A 105 3.30 -3.91 -12.67
CA MET A 105 3.07 -4.60 -11.40
C MET A 105 3.73 -5.98 -11.41
N ILE A 106 4.38 -6.34 -10.30
CA ILE A 106 4.92 -7.68 -10.11
C ILE A 106 3.79 -8.72 -10.00
N ASP A 107 4.09 -9.96 -10.41
CA ASP A 107 3.12 -11.06 -10.35
C ASP A 107 3.07 -11.68 -8.94
N ASP A 108 2.34 -11.03 -8.03
CA ASP A 108 2.14 -11.49 -6.65
C ASP A 108 0.75 -11.04 -6.13
N ASP A 109 0.28 -11.64 -5.03
CA ASP A 109 -1.05 -11.44 -4.47
C ASP A 109 -1.36 -9.95 -4.18
N VAL A 110 -2.54 -9.52 -4.60
CA VAL A 110 -3.02 -8.15 -4.38
C VAL A 110 -4.14 -8.11 -3.37
N SER A 111 -4.06 -7.19 -2.42
CA SER A 111 -5.16 -6.88 -1.51
C SER A 111 -5.17 -5.40 -1.18
N LEU A 112 -6.38 -4.86 -1.00
CA LEU A 112 -6.60 -3.46 -0.62
C LEU A 112 -7.64 -3.42 0.50
N VAL A 113 -7.28 -2.80 1.62
CA VAL A 113 -8.19 -2.41 2.69
C VAL A 113 -8.18 -0.89 2.78
N ARG A 114 -9.39 -0.32 2.83
CA ARG A 114 -9.60 1.13 2.99
C ARG A 114 -10.24 1.37 4.34
N VAL A 115 -9.66 2.28 5.11
CA VAL A 115 -10.21 2.72 6.41
C VAL A 115 -10.35 4.23 6.34
N ALA A 116 -11.60 4.71 6.37
CA ALA A 116 -11.92 6.13 6.41
C ALA A 116 -12.46 6.48 7.81
N LEU A 117 -12.13 7.69 8.28
CA LEU A 117 -12.82 8.24 9.44
C LEU A 117 -14.19 8.78 9.01
N ALA A 118 -15.23 8.36 9.72
CA ALA A 118 -16.59 8.89 9.60
C ALA A 118 -16.74 10.23 10.33
#